data_AF-A0AAD3MHX5-F1
#
_entry.id   AF-A0AAD3MHX5-F1
#
_cell.length_a   1.000
_cell.length_b   1.000
_cell.length_c   1.000
_cell.angle_alpha   90.00
_cell.angle_beta   90.00
_cell.angle_gamma   90.00
#
_symmetry.space_group_name_H-M   'P 1'
#
loop_
_entity.id
_entity.type
_entity.pdbx_description
1 polymer ?
#
loop_
_entity_poly.entity_id
_entity_poly.type
_entity_poly.pdbx_seq_one_letter_code
_entity_poly.pdbx_strand_id
1 'polypeptide(L)'
;MIIHLIKDFPCADFFPSLFAEAKSCEDIQCSVGKKCLWDARMSRGRCSLCDETCPESRTDEAVCASDNTTYPSECAMKQAACSMGVLLEVKHSGSCNCK
;
A
#
# COMPACT_ATOMS: atom_id res chain seq x y z
N MET A 1 36.40 28.15 14.05
CA MET A 1 35.46 28.45 15.16
C MET A 1 34.10 28.63 14.53
N ILE A 2 33.25 27.62 14.70
CA ILE A 2 31.92 27.51 14.09
C ILE A 2 30.99 28.36 14.96
N ILE A 3 30.41 29.42 14.40
CA ILE A 3 29.27 30.10 15.01
C ILE A 3 28.07 29.90 14.10
N HIS A 4 27.09 29.23 14.69
CA HIS A 4 25.82 28.84 14.12
C HIS A 4 25.11 30.05 13.49
N LEU A 5 24.94 30.03 12.17
CA LEU A 5 23.87 30.78 11.55
C LEU A 5 22.58 29.99 11.75
N ILE A 6 21.91 30.32 12.85
CA ILE A 6 20.51 30.00 13.10
C ILE A 6 19.75 30.53 11.88
N LYS A 7 19.33 29.61 11.02
CA LYS A 7 18.45 29.89 9.91
C LYS A 7 17.14 29.24 10.31
N ASP A 8 16.39 29.96 11.14
CA ASP A 8 14.99 29.69 11.45
C ASP A 8 14.20 29.62 10.14
N PHE A 9 14.14 28.44 9.54
CA PHE A 9 13.29 28.18 8.40
C PHE A 9 12.22 27.15 8.80
N PRO A 10 10.94 27.51 8.65
CA PRO A 10 9.81 26.80 9.21
C PRO A 10 9.68 25.39 8.63
N CYS A 11 9.18 24.47 9.45
CA CYS A 11 8.73 23.14 9.04
C CYS A 11 7.48 23.20 8.14
N ALA A 12 7.57 23.82 6.96
CA ALA A 12 6.57 23.71 5.89
C ALA A 12 7.17 24.17 4.54
N ASP A 13 7.06 23.31 3.53
CA ASP A 13 7.18 23.60 2.09
C ASP A 13 8.54 24.04 1.51
N PHE A 14 9.34 23.08 1.03
CA PHE A 14 9.95 23.10 -0.32
C PHE A 14 10.66 21.76 -0.65
N PHE A 15 9.99 20.88 -1.39
CA PHE A 15 10.49 19.74 -2.17
C PHE A 15 11.80 19.02 -1.71
N PRO A 16 11.73 17.86 -1.02
CA PRO A 16 12.84 16.94 -0.92
C PRO A 16 12.73 15.87 -2.03
N SER A 17 13.03 16.24 -3.28
CA SER A 17 13.15 15.28 -4.38
C SER A 17 14.60 14.78 -4.58
N LEU A 18 15.40 14.62 -3.52
CA LEU A 18 16.76 14.09 -3.69
C LEU A 18 17.21 12.92 -2.82
N PHE A 19 16.73 12.68 -1.60
CA PHE A 19 17.07 11.44 -0.89
C PHE A 19 15.98 11.07 0.13
N ALA A 20 14.93 10.43 -0.35
CA ALA A 20 14.11 9.56 0.47
C ALA A 20 14.03 8.23 -0.26
N GLU A 21 14.95 7.33 0.07
CA GLU A 21 14.69 5.90 -0.07
C GLU A 21 13.51 5.60 0.88
N ALA A 22 12.29 5.81 0.40
CA ALA A 22 11.12 5.33 1.13
C ALA A 22 11.33 3.84 1.29
N LYS A 23 11.52 3.36 2.52
CA LYS A 23 11.63 1.93 2.83
C LYS A 23 10.25 1.29 2.97
N SER A 24 9.22 2.12 3.11
CA SER A 24 7.85 1.75 3.41
C SER A 24 6.91 2.92 3.06
N CYS A 25 5.64 2.76 3.41
CA CYS A 25 4.58 3.76 3.32
C CYS A 25 4.66 4.90 4.37
N GLU A 26 5.72 4.99 5.17
CA GLU A 26 5.84 6.02 6.23
C GLU A 26 5.87 7.45 5.68
N ASP A 27 6.57 7.71 4.58
CA ASP A 27 6.74 9.05 4.00
C ASP A 27 5.81 9.32 2.80
N ILE A 28 4.85 8.42 2.53
CA ILE A 28 4.04 8.46 1.31
C ILE A 28 2.67 9.06 1.62
N GLN A 29 2.51 10.32 1.24
CA GLN A 29 1.26 11.05 1.41
C GLN A 29 0.30 10.80 0.23
N CYS A 30 -0.72 9.99 0.44
CA CYS A 30 -1.76 9.73 -0.55
C CYS A 30 -2.88 10.79 -0.51
N SER A 31 -3.60 10.96 -1.62
CA SER A 31 -4.80 11.81 -1.67
C SER A 31 -5.89 11.34 -0.71
N VAL A 32 -6.82 12.24 -0.35
CA VAL A 32 -7.95 11.94 0.56
C VAL A 32 -8.68 10.67 0.13
N GLY A 33 -8.85 9.74 1.08
CA GLY A 33 -9.55 8.47 0.89
C GLY A 33 -8.69 7.32 0.32
N LYS A 34 -7.40 7.54 0.04
CA LYS A 34 -6.47 6.50 -0.38
C LYS A 34 -5.53 6.11 0.76
N LYS A 35 -5.19 4.83 0.85
CA LYS A 35 -4.11 4.34 1.71
C LYS A 35 -2.89 3.98 0.87
N CYS A 36 -1.71 4.10 1.46
CA CYS A 36 -0.50 3.62 0.82
C CYS A 36 -0.37 2.11 1.00
N LEU A 37 -0.08 1.41 -0.09
CA LEU A 37 0.21 -0.02 -0.14
C LEU A 37 1.66 -0.22 -0.58
N TRP A 38 2.45 -0.90 0.25
CA TRP A 38 3.85 -1.16 -0.03
C TRP A 38 4.04 -2.32 -1.00
N ASP A 39 4.72 -2.06 -2.12
CA ASP A 39 5.11 -3.06 -3.10
C ASP A 39 6.53 -3.53 -2.78
N ALA A 40 6.65 -4.65 -2.06
CA ALA A 40 7.95 -5.21 -1.67
C ALA A 40 8.78 -5.69 -2.87
N ARG A 41 8.15 -6.00 -4.02
CA ARG A 41 8.87 -6.45 -5.22
C ARG A 41 9.55 -5.27 -5.92
N MET A 42 8.87 -4.13 -5.95
CA MET A 42 9.37 -2.92 -6.62
C MET A 42 9.96 -1.89 -5.65
N SER A 43 9.94 -2.19 -4.34
CA SER A 43 10.39 -1.29 -3.26
C SER A 43 9.78 0.12 -3.41
N ARG A 44 8.46 0.18 -3.62
CA ARG A 44 7.73 1.44 -3.83
C ARG A 44 6.36 1.38 -3.18
N GLY A 45 5.88 2.50 -2.62
CA GLY A 45 4.49 2.59 -2.18
C GLY A 45 3.57 3.01 -3.32
N ARG A 46 2.36 2.45 -3.31
CA ARG A 46 1.30 2.74 -4.28
C ARG A 46 0.05 3.19 -3.53
N CYS A 47 -0.48 4.34 -3.91
CA CYS A 47 -1.71 4.85 -3.32
C CYS A 47 -2.93 4.19 -3.98
N SER A 48 -3.68 3.41 -3.21
CA SER A 48 -4.89 2.74 -3.66
C SER A 48 -6.09 3.18 -2.84
N LEU A 49 -7.27 3.14 -3.46
CA LEU A 49 -8.53 3.26 -2.74
C LEU A 49 -8.78 1.97 -1.98
N CYS A 50 -9.22 2.12 -0.75
CA CYS A 50 -9.57 1.01 0.12
C CYS A 50 -11.07 1.05 0.33
N ASP A 51 -11.77 0.09 -0.25
CA ASP A 51 -13.19 -0.09 0.00
C ASP A 51 -13.35 -0.67 1.41
N GLU A 52 -14.08 0.07 2.26
CA GLU A 52 -14.42 -0.38 3.61
C GLU A 52 -15.65 -1.29 3.58
N THR A 53 -16.39 -1.32 2.46
CA THR A 53 -17.58 -2.16 2.26
C THR A 53 -17.41 -3.00 1.00
N CYS A 54 -17.25 -4.31 1.18
CA CYS A 54 -17.27 -5.27 0.09
C CYS A 54 -18.61 -6.02 0.09
N PRO A 55 -19.23 -6.26 -1.07
CA PRO A 55 -20.39 -7.14 -1.16
C PRO A 55 -20.04 -8.56 -0.72
N GLU A 56 -21.04 -9.29 -0.23
CA GLU A 56 -20.88 -10.69 0.16
C GLU A 56 -20.41 -11.49 -1.06
N SER A 57 -19.22 -12.06 -0.95
CA SER A 57 -18.50 -12.67 -2.06
C SER A 57 -18.88 -14.14 -2.19
N ARG A 58 -19.12 -14.61 -3.41
CA ARG A 58 -19.36 -16.04 -3.66
C ARG A 58 -18.04 -16.82 -3.66
N THR A 59 -18.10 -18.09 -3.30
CA THR A 59 -16.91 -18.97 -3.31
C THR A 59 -16.26 -19.07 -4.69
N ASP A 60 -17.04 -18.95 -5.77
CA ASP A 60 -16.56 -18.91 -7.15
C ASP A 60 -15.76 -17.64 -7.50
N GLU A 61 -15.87 -16.58 -6.70
CA GLU A 61 -15.13 -15.33 -6.85
C GLU A 61 -13.82 -15.31 -6.06
N ALA A 62 -13.48 -16.43 -5.41
CA ALA A 62 -12.23 -16.55 -4.67
C ALA A 62 -11.02 -16.28 -5.58
N VAL A 63 -10.00 -15.64 -5.03
CA VAL A 63 -8.76 -15.32 -5.75
C VAL A 63 -7.54 -15.69 -4.92
N CYS A 64 -6.50 -16.15 -5.60
CA CYS A 64 -5.19 -16.34 -5.00
C CYS A 64 -4.39 -15.05 -5.15
N ALA A 65 -4.00 -14.46 -4.03
CA ALA A 65 -3.18 -13.26 -4.03
C ALA A 65 -1.68 -13.59 -4.17
N SER A 66 -0.90 -12.53 -4.39
CA SER A 66 0.55 -12.60 -4.53
C SER A 66 1.31 -13.03 -3.29
N ASP A 67 0.69 -13.01 -2.11
CA ASP A 67 1.24 -13.56 -0.87
C ASP A 67 0.97 -15.07 -0.71
N ASN A 68 0.33 -15.69 -1.70
CA ASN A 68 -0.18 -17.07 -1.68
C ASN A 68 -1.30 -17.31 -0.65
N THR A 69 -2.00 -16.25 -0.24
CA THR A 69 -3.24 -16.37 0.54
C THR A 69 -4.44 -16.37 -0.40
N THR A 70 -5.42 -17.22 -0.07
CA THR A 70 -6.71 -17.23 -0.77
C THR A 70 -7.64 -16.23 -0.13
N TYR A 71 -8.17 -15.31 -0.93
CA TYR A 71 -9.18 -14.35 -0.52
C TYR A 71 -10.52 -14.71 -1.14
N PRO A 72 -11.64 -14.47 -0.44
CA PRO A 72 -12.98 -14.81 -0.93
C PRO A 72 -13.42 -13.97 -2.14
N SER A 73 -12.82 -12.79 -2.34
CA SER A 73 -12.96 -11.97 -3.55
C SER A 73 -11.77 -11.05 -3.75
N GLU A 74 -11.68 -10.45 -4.94
CA GLU A 74 -10.73 -9.36 -5.20
C GLU A 74 -10.97 -8.16 -4.26
N CYS A 75 -12.21 -7.88 -3.87
CA CYS A 75 -12.51 -6.81 -2.92
C CYS A 75 -11.95 -7.12 -1.52
N ALA A 76 -12.21 -8.33 -1.01
CA ALA A 76 -11.65 -8.76 0.27
C ALA A 76 -10.11 -8.79 0.25
N MET A 77 -9.51 -9.18 -0.88
CA MET A 77 -8.05 -9.09 -1.08
C MET A 77 -7.56 -7.65 -0.96
N LYS A 78 -8.21 -6.70 -1.64
CA LYS A 78 -7.86 -5.26 -1.56
C LYS A 78 -8.06 -4.71 -0.15
N GLN A 79 -9.11 -5.10 0.55
CA GLN A 79 -9.36 -4.69 1.93
C GLN A 79 -8.26 -5.19 2.87
N ALA A 80 -7.85 -6.46 2.73
CA ALA A 80 -6.74 -7.02 3.49
C ALA A 80 -5.41 -6.32 3.16
N ALA A 81 -5.13 -6.07 1.88
CA ALA A 81 -3.98 -5.29 1.42
C ALA A 81 -3.92 -3.93 2.12
N CYS A 82 -5.05 -3.23 2.19
CA CYS A 82 -5.20 -1.96 2.88
C CYS A 82 -5.05 -2.04 4.39
N SER A 83 -5.53 -3.11 5.03
CA SER A 83 -5.35 -3.31 6.47
C SER A 83 -3.90 -3.62 6.83
N MET A 84 -3.17 -4.30 5.94
CA MET A 84 -1.77 -4.68 6.13
C MET A 84 -0.80 -3.59 5.66
N GLY A 85 -1.26 -2.65 4.83
CA GLY A 85 -0.40 -1.65 4.19
C GLY A 85 0.55 -2.24 3.14
N VAL A 86 0.22 -3.40 2.56
CA VAL A 86 1.03 -4.07 1.52
C VAL A 86 0.22 -4.21 0.25
N LEU A 87 0.87 -4.10 -0.91
CA LEU A 87 0.22 -4.27 -2.19
C LEU A 87 0.03 -5.77 -2.48
N LEU A 88 -1.22 -6.21 -2.54
CA LEU A 88 -1.58 -7.55 -2.98
C LEU A 88 -2.13 -7.49 -4.41
N GLU A 89 -1.58 -8.34 -5.28
CA GLU A 89 -2.04 -8.51 -6.66
C GLU A 89 -2.63 -9.90 -6.84
N VAL A 90 -3.70 -10.00 -7.64
CA VAL A 90 -4.30 -11.29 -8.01
C VAL A 90 -3.30 -12.08 -8.85
N LYS A 91 -2.90 -13.25 -8.35
CA LYS A 91 -2.01 -14.19 -9.05
C LYS A 91 -2.81 -15.07 -10.00
N HIS A 92 -3.94 -15.59 -9.54
CA HIS A 92 -4.92 -16.30 -10.36
C HIS A 92 -6.30 -16.31 -9.69
N SER A 93 -7.34 -16.54 -10.48
CA SER A 93 -8.70 -16.80 -9.99
C SER A 93 -8.77 -18.21 -9.38
N GLY A 94 -9.59 -18.37 -8.34
CA GLY A 94 -9.71 -19.59 -7.54
C GLY A 94 -8.80 -19.59 -6.30
N SER A 95 -8.86 -20.67 -5.52
CA SER A 95 -8.06 -20.81 -4.30
C SER A 95 -6.61 -21.20 -4.60
N CYS A 96 -5.65 -20.68 -3.84
CA CYS A 96 -4.23 -21.06 -3.96
C CYS A 96 -3.99 -22.56 -3.68
N ASN A 97 -4.91 -23.21 -2.97
CA ASN A 97 -4.86 -24.62 -2.60
C ASN A 97 -5.61 -25.55 -3.57
N CYS A 98 -6.17 -25.05 -4.67
CA CYS A 98 -6.80 -25.91 -5.66
C CYS A 98 -5.70 -26.77 -6.33
N LYS A 99 -5.72 -28.07 -6.00
CA LYS A 99 -4.86 -29.10 -6.57
C LYS A 99 -5.68 -29.98 -7.50
#